data_AF-A0A958EHU7-F1
#
_entry.id   AF-A0A958EHU7-F1
#
_cell.length_a   1.000
_cell.length_b   1.000
_cell.length_c   1.000
_cell.angle_alpha   90.00
_cell.angle_beta   90.00
_cell.angle_gamma   90.00
#
_symmetry.space_group_name_H-M   'P 1'
#
loop_
_entity.id
_entity.type
_entity.pdbx_description
1 polymer ?
#
loop_
_entity_poly.entity_id
_entity_poly.type
_entity_poly.pdbx_seq_one_letter_code
_entity_poly.pdbx_strand_id
1 'polypeptide(L)' 'FVKASGKKSPKVFQIKESRLGPGRHSFRKKQTFEDRTTRKHYPGEHSLSILVNGKEKARADFQLDAALPGKV' A
#
# COMPACT_ATOMS: atom_id res chain seq x y z
N PHE A 1 6.31 -2.63 0.96
CA PHE A 1 6.82 -3.03 -0.37
C PHE A 1 7.84 -4.11 -0.18
N VAL A 2 7.65 -5.22 -0.87
CA VAL A 2 8.63 -6.28 -0.94
C VAL A 2 9.73 -5.81 -1.90
N LYS A 3 10.98 -5.83 -1.44
CA LYS A 3 12.17 -5.60 -2.29
C LYS A 3 12.48 -6.87 -3.08
N ALA A 4 13.36 -6.77 -4.08
CA ALA A 4 13.87 -7.94 -4.81
C ALA A 4 14.44 -9.03 -3.88
N SER A 5 14.98 -8.63 -2.72
CA SER A 5 15.51 -9.53 -1.69
C SER A 5 14.46 -10.12 -0.73
N GLY A 6 13.17 -9.91 -0.97
CA GLY A 6 12.07 -10.36 -0.09
C GLY A 6 11.84 -9.48 1.15
N LYS A 7 12.78 -8.59 1.50
CA LYS A 7 12.64 -7.69 2.65
C LYS A 7 11.51 -6.68 2.43
N LYS A 8 10.65 -6.49 3.44
CA LYS A 8 9.57 -5.50 3.43
C LYS A 8 10.09 -4.14 3.91
N SER A 9 9.90 -3.08 3.12
CA SER A 9 10.09 -1.68 3.55
C SER A 9 8.80 -0.88 3.42
N PRO A 10 8.45 -0.01 4.39
CA PRO A 10 7.26 0.82 4.29
C PRO A 10 7.42 1.84 3.17
N LYS A 11 6.35 2.05 2.40
CA LYS A 11 6.21 3.20 1.50
C LYS A 11 4.91 3.87 1.90
N VAL A 12 5.04 5.09 2.38
CA VAL A 12 3.91 5.87 2.87
C VAL A 12 3.29 6.62 1.71
N PHE A 13 1.97 6.49 1.55
CA PHE A 13 1.18 7.28 0.61
C PHE A 13 0.25 8.18 1.42
N GLN A 14 0.37 9.49 1.24
CA GLN A 14 -0.50 10.43 1.93
C GLN A 14 -1.95 10.28 1.42
N ILE A 15 -2.88 10.16 2.36
CA ILE A 15 -4.32 10.13 2.10
C ILE A 15 -4.90 11.55 2.23
N LYS A 16 -4.68 12.19 3.38
CA LYS A 16 -5.12 13.55 3.69
C LYS A 16 -4.27 14.12 4.82
N GLU A 17 -4.08 15.43 4.83
CA GLU A 17 -3.60 16.19 5.98
C GLU A 17 -4.54 17.38 6.20
N SER A 18 -5.25 17.38 7.34
CA SER A 18 -6.23 18.40 7.66
C SER A 18 -6.63 18.32 9.13
N ARG A 19 -7.08 19.43 9.72
CA ARG A 19 -7.79 19.41 11.00
C ARG A 19 -9.19 18.83 10.77
N LEU A 20 -9.54 17.82 11.54
CA LEU A 20 -10.87 17.19 11.51
C LEU A 20 -11.65 17.66 12.74
N GLY A 21 -12.89 18.11 12.52
CA GLY A 21 -13.81 18.38 13.62
C GLY A 21 -14.31 17.09 14.27
N PRO A 22 -15.09 17.19 15.36
CA PRO A 22 -15.75 16.04 15.98
C PRO A 22 -16.63 15.28 14.98
N GLY A 23 -16.75 13.97 15.15
CA GLY A 23 -17.65 13.12 14.36
C GLY A 23 -16.94 12.07 13.51
N ARG A 24 -17.70 11.47 12.59
CA ARG A 24 -17.23 10.37 11.73
C ARG A 24 -16.78 10.91 10.38
N HIS A 25 -15.53 10.58 10.01
CA HIS A 25 -14.92 10.98 8.75
C HIS A 25 -14.64 9.74 7.91
N SER A 26 -14.99 9.80 6.62
CA SER A 26 -14.74 8.71 5.67
C SER A 26 -13.59 9.06 4.73
N PHE A 27 -12.73 8.09 4.46
CA PHE A 27 -11.58 8.23 3.57
C PHE A 27 -11.59 7.11 2.54
N ARG A 28 -11.22 7.45 1.29
CA ARG A 28 -11.04 6.47 0.21
C ARG A 28 -9.76 6.81 -0.54
N LYS A 29 -8.89 5.81 -0.71
CA LYS A 29 -7.69 5.90 -1.53
C LYS A 29 -7.60 4.66 -2.41
N LYS A 30 -7.37 4.86 -3.72
CA LYS A 30 -7.06 3.78 -4.66
C LYS A 30 -5.55 3.74 -4.86
N GLN A 31 -4.95 2.56 -4.71
CA GLN A 31 -3.55 2.30 -5.03
C GLN A 31 -3.49 1.13 -6.01
N THR A 32 -2.97 1.37 -7.21
CA THR A 32 -2.72 0.33 -8.20
C THR A 32 -1.39 -0.39 -7.92
N PHE A 33 -1.39 -1.70 -8.19
CA PHE A 33 -0.23 -2.60 -8.17
C PHE A 33 0.18 -2.93 -9.60
N GLU A 34 0.38 -1.88 -10.40
CA GLU A 34 0.85 -1.97 -11.77
C GLU A 34 2.35 -1.67 -11.78
N ASP A 35 3.12 -2.50 -12.48
CA ASP A 35 4.55 -2.26 -12.65
C ASP A 35 4.78 -1.03 -13.53
N ARG A 36 5.67 -0.17 -13.06
CA ARG A 36 6.10 1.03 -13.78
C ARG A 36 7.62 1.06 -13.82
N THR A 37 8.18 1.89 -14.70
CA THR A 37 9.64 2.06 -14.85
C THR A 37 10.35 2.34 -13.53
N THR A 38 9.68 3.04 -12.61
CA THR A 38 10.22 3.41 -11.29
C THR A 38 9.80 2.47 -10.15
N ARG A 39 8.94 1.49 -10.40
CA ARG A 39 8.38 0.63 -9.35
C ARG A 39 7.95 -0.73 -9.88
N LYS A 40 8.70 -1.75 -9.48
CA LYS A 40 8.38 -3.15 -9.67
C LYS A 40 7.75 -3.73 -8.40
N HIS A 41 6.69 -4.50 -8.55
CA HIS A 41 6.07 -5.26 -7.48
C HIS A 41 6.50 -6.72 -7.59
N TYR A 42 6.76 -7.35 -6.44
CA TYR A 42 7.17 -8.73 -6.39
C TYR A 42 6.00 -9.57 -5.87
N PRO A 43 5.75 -10.77 -6.41
CA PRO A 43 4.71 -11.65 -5.88
C PRO A 43 4.98 -12.00 -4.41
N GLY A 44 3.92 -12.36 -3.68
CA GLY A 44 3.99 -12.79 -2.29
C GLY A 44 3.18 -11.93 -1.32
N GLU A 45 3.36 -12.19 -0.04
CA GLU A 45 2.58 -11.53 1.01
C GLU A 45 3.00 -10.07 1.19
N HIS A 46 2.02 -9.18 1.07
CA HIS A 46 2.13 -7.75 1.29
C HIS A 46 1.29 -7.33 2.48
N SER A 47 1.64 -6.18 3.06
CA SER A 47 0.95 -5.60 4.21
C SER A 47 0.57 -4.16 3.91
N LEU A 48 -0.67 -3.80 4.20
CA LEU A 48 -1.22 -2.45 4.14
C LEU A 48 -1.54 -2.00 5.56
N SER A 49 -0.90 -0.90 5.99
CA SER A 49 -1.15 -0.29 7.29
C SER A 49 -1.74 1.11 7.13
N ILE A 50 -2.72 1.44 7.97
CA ILE A 50 -3.27 2.79 8.11
C ILE A 50 -2.54 3.50 9.24
N LEU A 51 -1.89 4.61 8.89
CA LEU A 51 -1.16 5.46 9.83
C LEU A 51 -1.97 6.74 10.08
N VAL A 52 -2.17 7.06 11.37
CA VAL A 52 -2.75 8.34 11.81
C VAL A 52 -1.75 8.99 12.76
N ASN A 53 -1.26 10.18 12.41
CA ASN A 53 -0.24 10.90 13.16
C ASN A 53 1.01 10.04 13.47
N GLY A 54 1.47 9.30 12.46
CA GLY A 54 2.65 8.41 12.57
C GLY A 54 2.41 7.10 13.33
N LYS A 55 1.22 6.86 13.86
CA LYS A 55 0.89 5.64 14.61
C LYS A 55 0.03 4.69 13.77
N GLU A 56 0.37 3.41 13.75
CA GLU A 56 -0.45 2.37 13.12
C GLU A 56 -1.78 2.20 13.87
N LYS A 57 -2.87 2.20 13.12
CA LYS A 57 -4.24 2.05 13.65
C LYS A 57 -4.95 0.81 13.14
N ALA A 58 -4.57 0.33 11.97
CA ALA A 58 -5.08 -0.88 11.37
C ALA A 58 -4.04 -1.43 10.41
N ARG A 59 -4.03 -2.75 10.25
CA ARG A 59 -3.20 -3.47 9.29
C ARG A 59 -4.02 -4.58 8.65
N ALA A 60 -3.79 -4.78 7.37
CA ALA A 60 -4.32 -5.90 6.62
C ALA A 60 -3.19 -6.49 5.76
N ASP A 61 -3.09 -7.81 5.75
CA ASP A 61 -2.19 -8.53 4.87
C ASP A 61 -2.95 -9.04 3.65
N PHE A 62 -2.27 -9.12 2.51
CA PHE A 62 -2.85 -9.61 1.25
C PHE A 62 -1.77 -10.26 0.40
N GLN A 63 -2.16 -11.27 -0.38
CA GLN A 63 -1.27 -11.90 -1.34
C GLN A 63 -1.27 -11.10 -2.64
N LEU A 64 -0.09 -10.77 -3.15
CA LEU A 64 0.07 -10.28 -4.52
C LEU A 64 0.46 -11.47 -5.40
N ASP A 65 -0.39 -11.81 -6.35
CA ASP A 65 -0.09 -12.86 -7.32
C ASP A 65 0.98 -12.41 -8.31
N ALA A 66 1.67 -13.37 -8.91
CA ALA A 66 2.56 -13.07 -10.01
C ALA A 66 1.76 -12.49 -11.17
N ALA A 67 2.30 -11.43 -11.79
CA ALA A 67 1.77 -10.96 -13.05
C ALA A 67 1.78 -12.15 -14.02
N LEU A 68 0.61 -12.49 -14.57
CA LEU A 68 0.54 -13.41 -15.70
C LEU A 68 1.49 -12.87 -16.78
N PRO A 69 2.30 -13.72 -17.44
CA PRO A 69 3.08 -13.25 -18.59
C PRO A 69 2.12 -12.61 -19.56
N GLY A 70 2.31 -11.31 -19.82
CA GLY A 70 1.43 -10.54 -20.68
C GLY A 70 1.27 -11.28 -22.02
N LYS A 71 0.03 -11.54 -22.41
CA LYS A 71 -0.26 -11.85 -23.81
C LYS A 71 0.19 -10.62 -24.61
N VAL A 72 1.07 -10.89 -25.57
CA VAL A 72 1.47 -10.00 -26.67
C VAL A 72 0.24 -9.43 -27.35
#